data_AF-A0A1H5VPB4-F1
#
_entry.id   AF-A0A1H5VPB4-F1
#
_cell.length_a   1.000
_cell.length_b   1.000
_cell.length_c   1.000
_cell.angle_alpha   90.00
_cell.angle_beta   90.00
_cell.angle_gamma   90.00
#
_symmetry.space_group_name_H-M   'P 1'
#
loop_
_entity.id
_entity.type
_entity.pdbx_description
1 polymer ?
#
loop_
_entity_poly.entity_id
_entity_poly.type
_entity_poly.pdbx_seq_one_letter_code
_entity_poly.pdbx_strand_id
1 'polypeptide(L)'
;MTEEFERYTFGATIKTIGMDDVKSLRAAIPPLQEQSKISDQIFKRLRSIDKSIEKADAFVSLLQERRTVLISAAVTGKIDVRNFKAGDTDAA
;
A
#
# COMPACT_ATOMS: atom_id res chain seq x y z
N MET A 1 -13.01 13.73 13.68
CA MET A 1 -11.60 13.95 14.05
C MET A 1 -10.83 14.63 12.92
N THR A 2 -10.92 14.17 11.66
CA THR A 2 -10.30 14.86 10.51
C THR A 2 -10.77 16.31 10.34
N GLU A 3 -12.09 16.56 10.36
CA GLU A 3 -12.65 17.92 10.29
C GLU A 3 -12.25 18.83 11.48
N GLU A 4 -11.97 18.22 12.63
CA GLU A 4 -11.55 18.95 13.83
C GLU A 4 -10.10 19.42 13.71
N PHE A 5 -9.21 18.57 13.19
CA PHE A 5 -7.84 18.97 12.88
C PHE A 5 -7.75 20.01 11.76
N GLU A 6 -8.63 19.93 10.76
CA GLU A 6 -8.73 20.95 9.71
C GLU A 6 -9.16 22.30 10.28
N ARG A 7 -10.08 22.31 11.25
CA ARG A 7 -10.49 23.53 11.96
C ARG A 7 -9.32 24.19 12.72
N TYR A 8 -8.47 23.40 13.39
CA TYR A 8 -7.32 23.94 14.13
C TYR A 8 -6.17 24.41 13.23
N THR A 9 -6.09 23.91 12.00
CA THR A 9 -5.02 24.26 11.04
C THR A 9 -5.49 25.28 9.98
N PHE A 10 -6.75 25.72 10.04
CA PHE A 10 -7.34 26.65 9.09
C PHE A 10 -6.76 28.06 9.27
N GLY A 11 -6.31 28.66 8.17
CA GLY A 11 -5.78 30.03 8.13
C GLY A 11 -4.27 30.17 8.40
N ALA A 12 -3.55 29.08 8.66
CA ALA A 12 -2.10 29.09 8.81
C ALA A 12 -1.38 28.82 7.47
N THR A 13 -0.35 29.60 7.15
CA THR A 13 0.53 29.36 5.99
C THR A 13 1.27 28.02 6.11
N ILE A 14 1.50 27.56 7.34
CA ILE A 14 2.01 26.23 7.65
C ILE A 14 0.97 25.55 8.53
N LYS A 15 0.42 24.42 8.07
CA LYS A 15 -0.54 23.62 8.84
C LYS A 15 0.13 23.05 10.09
N THR A 16 -0.01 23.76 11.20
CA THR A 16 0.52 23.39 12.51
C THR A 16 -0.61 23.46 13.53
N ILE A 17 -0.56 22.60 14.54
CA ILE A 17 -1.52 22.59 15.64
C ILE A 17 -0.76 23.07 16.88
N GLY A 18 -1.25 24.13 17.52
CA GLY A 18 -0.63 24.66 18.73
C GLY A 18 -0.74 23.66 19.89
N MET A 19 0.19 23.73 20.84
CA MET A 19 0.18 22.78 21.96
C MET A 19 -1.08 22.90 22.84
N ASP A 20 -1.66 24.10 22.91
CA ASP A 20 -2.92 24.32 23.63
C ASP A 20 -4.13 23.77 22.86
N ASP A 21 -4.09 23.81 21.53
CA ASP A 21 -5.09 23.15 20.68
C ASP A 21 -5.05 21.63 20.88
N VAL A 22 -3.86 21.03 20.90
CA VAL A 22 -3.67 19.60 21.17
C VAL A 22 -4.28 19.19 22.52
N LYS A 23 -4.06 19.98 23.57
CA LYS A 23 -4.65 19.71 24.90
C LYS A 23 -6.18 19.79 24.90
N SER A 24 -6.76 20.58 24.00
CA SER A 24 -8.21 20.78 23.91
C SER A 24 -8.93 19.69 23.10
N LEU A 25 -8.18 18.83 22.39
CA LEU A 25 -8.75 17.76 21.58
C LEU A 25 -9.52 16.76 22.45
N ARG A 26 -10.75 16.47 22.05
CA ARG A 26 -11.58 15.45 22.70
C ARG A 26 -11.34 14.11 22.05
N ALA A 27 -10.92 13.13 22.83
CA ALA A 27 -10.78 11.74 22.39
C ALA A 27 -11.62 10.82 23.27
N ALA A 28 -12.15 9.75 22.69
CA ALA A 28 -12.71 8.66 23.45
C ALA A 28 -11.56 7.87 24.09
N ILE A 29 -11.59 7.72 25.41
CA ILE A 29 -10.60 6.94 26.16
C ILE A 29 -11.34 5.76 26.82
N PRO A 30 -11.50 4.63 26.12
CA PRO A 30 -12.13 3.44 26.70
C PRO A 30 -11.18 2.78 27.71
N PRO A 31 -11.63 1.79 28.50
CA PRO A 31 -10.76 1.05 29.42
C PRO A 31 -9.58 0.39 28.71
N LEU A 32 -8.44 0.23 29.39
CA LEU A 32 -7.20 -0.31 28.80
C LEU A 32 -7.38 -1.67 28.11
N GLN A 33 -8.24 -2.54 28.65
CA GLN A 33 -8.54 -3.83 28.04
C GLN A 33 -9.23 -3.69 26.67
N GLU A 34 -10.15 -2.73 26.55
CA GLU A 34 -10.82 -2.45 25.28
C GLU A 34 -9.85 -1.79 24.29
N GLN A 35 -9.01 -0.87 24.75
CA GLN A 35 -7.95 -0.27 23.93
C GLN A 35 -7.03 -1.35 23.33
N SER A 36 -6.56 -2.30 24.15
CA SER A 36 -5.71 -3.41 23.69
C SER A 36 -6.44 -4.26 22.65
N LYS A 37 -7.70 -4.62 22.92
CA LYS A 37 -8.50 -5.46 22.01
C LYS A 37 -8.71 -4.78 20.65
N ILE A 38 -9.01 -3.49 20.63
CA ILE A 38 -9.17 -2.71 19.40
C ILE A 38 -7.84 -2.67 18.64
N SER A 39 -6.75 -2.33 19.33
CA SER A 39 -5.40 -2.27 18.77
C SER A 39 -5.00 -3.60 18.12
N ASP A 40 -5.15 -4.71 18.84
CA ASP A 40 -4.80 -6.04 18.35
C ASP A 40 -5.58 -6.43 17.09
N GLN A 41 -6.88 -6.10 17.04
CA GLN A 41 -7.70 -6.34 15.85
C GLN A 41 -7.24 -5.53 14.65
N ILE A 42 -6.90 -4.25 14.85
CA ILE A 42 -6.39 -3.37 13.79
C ILE A 42 -5.04 -3.90 13.29
N PHE A 43 -4.09 -4.19 14.19
CA PHE A 43 -2.78 -4.72 13.81
C PHE A 43 -2.85 -6.10 13.14
N LYS A 44 -3.83 -6.92 13.50
CA LYS A 44 -4.06 -8.20 12.81
C LYS A 44 -4.49 -7.98 11.36
N ARG A 45 -5.39 -7.02 11.11
CA ARG A 45 -5.86 -6.68 9.75
C ARG A 45 -4.75 -6.03 8.92
N LEU A 46 -4.03 -5.06 9.50
CA LEU A 46 -2.89 -4.41 8.85
C LEU A 46 -1.85 -5.43 8.39
N ARG A 47 -1.43 -6.35 9.27
CA ARG A 47 -0.49 -7.42 8.90
C ARG A 47 -0.94 -8.29 7.73
N SER A 48 -2.24 -8.49 7.56
CA SER A 48 -2.76 -9.23 6.40
C SER A 48 -2.65 -8.43 5.10
N ILE A 49 -2.86 -7.12 5.18
CA ILE A 49 -2.73 -6.19 4.05
C ILE A 49 -1.25 -6.10 3.67
N ASP A 50 -0.36 -5.87 4.65
CA ASP A 50 1.09 -5.78 4.43
C ASP A 50 1.64 -7.04 3.74
N LYS A 51 1.21 -8.23 4.18
CA LYS A 51 1.58 -9.50 3.53
C LYS A 51 1.07 -9.62 2.10
N SER A 52 -0.07 -9.01 1.79
CA SER A 52 -0.63 -9.02 0.44
C SER A 52 0.16 -8.09 -0.48
N ILE A 53 0.56 -6.92 0.04
CA ILE A 53 1.43 -5.97 -0.65
C ILE A 53 2.79 -6.62 -0.94
N GLU A 54 3.42 -7.21 0.08
CA GLU A 54 4.72 -7.89 -0.06
C GLU A 54 4.70 -8.98 -1.15
N LYS A 55 3.63 -9.78 -1.20
CA LYS A 55 3.45 -10.80 -2.25
C LYS A 55 3.27 -10.20 -3.63
N ALA A 56 2.51 -9.11 -3.74
CA ALA A 56 2.31 -8.43 -5.01
C ALA A 56 3.64 -7.86 -5.55
N ASP A 57 4.42 -7.21 -4.69
CA ASP A 57 5.73 -6.67 -5.04
C ASP A 57 6.69 -7.78 -5.47
N ALA A 58 6.74 -8.90 -4.73
CA ALA A 58 7.54 -10.06 -5.09
C ALA A 58 7.13 -10.65 -6.46
N PHE A 59 5.82 -10.69 -6.75
CA PHE A 59 5.32 -11.17 -8.03
C PHE A 59 5.71 -10.22 -9.19
N VAL A 60 5.64 -8.90 -8.98
CA VAL A 60 6.10 -7.91 -9.95
C VAL A 60 7.59 -8.10 -10.24
N SER A 61 8.43 -8.26 -9.21
CA SER A 61 9.86 -8.54 -9.41
C SER A 61 10.11 -9.82 -10.20
N LEU A 62 9.40 -10.90 -9.88
CA LEU A 62 9.53 -12.17 -10.60
C LEU A 62 9.11 -12.06 -12.08
N LEU A 63 8.06 -11.31 -12.37
CA LEU A 63 7.63 -11.05 -13.75
C LEU A 63 8.66 -10.23 -14.53
N GLN A 64 9.30 -9.25 -13.90
CA GLN A 64 10.38 -8.46 -14.51
C GLN A 64 11.61 -9.32 -14.81
N GLU A 65 12.01 -10.18 -13.87
CA GLU A 65 13.10 -11.13 -14.07
C GLU A 65 12.78 -12.09 -15.22
N ARG A 66 11.59 -12.70 -15.18
CA ARG A 66 11.12 -13.63 -16.23
C ARG A 66 11.09 -12.97 -17.61
N ARG A 67 10.60 -11.72 -17.71
CA ARG A 67 10.61 -10.95 -18.95
C ARG A 67 12.04 -10.77 -19.47
N THR A 68 12.98 -10.44 -18.59
CA THR A 68 14.39 -10.24 -18.95
C THR A 68 15.02 -11.53 -19.46
N VAL A 69 14.80 -12.65 -18.77
CA VAL A 69 15.28 -13.98 -19.18
C VAL A 69 14.67 -14.39 -20.53
N LEU A 70 13.37 -14.20 -20.72
CA LEU A 70 12.69 -14.53 -21.98
C LEU A 70 13.24 -13.71 -23.16
N ILE A 71 13.44 -12.40 -22.99
CA ILE A 71 14.04 -11.54 -24.01
C ILE A 71 15.46 -12.02 -24.32
N SER A 72 16.28 -12.27 -23.29
CA SER A 72 17.65 -12.76 -23.46
C SER A 72 17.69 -14.09 -24.21
N ALA A 73 16.81 -15.03 -23.85
CA ALA A 73 16.72 -16.33 -24.50
C ALA A 73 16.25 -16.23 -25.96
N ALA A 74 15.33 -15.32 -26.28
CA ALA A 74 14.91 -15.07 -27.65
C ALA A 74 16.03 -14.44 -28.49
N VAL A 75 16.73 -13.41 -27.96
CA VAL A 75 17.81 -12.71 -28.68
C VAL A 75 19.05 -13.60 -28.86
N THR A 76 19.33 -14.49 -27.90
CA THR A 76 20.42 -15.47 -28.01
C THR A 76 20.05 -16.72 -28.83
N GLY A 77 18.85 -16.76 -29.41
CA GLY A 77 18.39 -17.87 -30.26
C GLY A 77 18.10 -19.17 -29.50
N LYS A 78 18.08 -19.13 -28.16
CA LYS A 78 17.67 -20.27 -27.32
C LYS A 78 16.16 -20.56 -27.43
N ILE A 79 15.36 -19.56 -27.84
CA ILE A 79 13.93 -19.68 -28.12
C ILE A 79 13.68 -19.14 -29.54
N ASP A 80 13.04 -19.93 -30.40
CA ASP A 80 12.67 -19.50 -31.76
C ASP A 80 11.32 -18.77 -31.76
N VAL A 81 11.34 -17.49 -32.12
CA VAL A 81 10.17 -16.60 -32.14
C VAL A 81 9.73 -16.20 -33.55
N ARG A 82 10.32 -16.77 -34.61
CA ARG A 82 10.10 -16.33 -36.00
C ARG A 82 8.68 -16.51 -36.52
N ASN A 83 7.93 -17.46 -35.96
CA ASN A 83 6.53 -17.71 -36.28
C ASN A 83 5.59 -17.49 -35.08
N PHE A 84 6.04 -16.75 -34.06
CA PHE A 84 5.24 -16.52 -32.86
C PHE A 84 4.11 -15.53 -33.14
N LYS A 85 2.86 -16.01 -33.15
CA LYS A 85 1.67 -15.14 -33.07
C LYS A 85 1.28 -14.98 -31.60
N ALA A 86 1.40 -13.76 -31.08
CA ALA A 86 0.75 -13.41 -29.82
C ALA A 86 -0.76 -13.55 -30.05
N GLY A 87 -1.42 -14.45 -29.32
CA GLY A 87 -2.87 -14.56 -29.34
C GLY A 87 -3.50 -13.26 -28.85
N ASP A 88 -4.55 -12.81 -29.53
CA ASP A 88 -5.28 -11.59 -29.26
C ASP A 88 -5.47 -11.36 -27.75
N THR A 89 -4.84 -10.31 -27.24
CA THR A 89 -5.21 -9.72 -25.96
C THR A 89 -6.52 -8.98 -26.16
N ASP A 90 -7.61 -9.73 -26.27
CA ASP A 90 -8.96 -9.18 -26.30
C ASP A 90 -9.42 -8.85 -24.89
N ALA A 91 -9.89 -7.61 -24.81
CA ALA A 91 -10.76 -7.04 -23.81
C ALA A 91 -11.76 -8.03 -23.18
N ALA A 92 -11.81 -8.03 -21.85
CA ALA A 92 -13.02 -8.16 -21.05
C ALA A 92 -12.76 -7.54 -19.67
#